data_AF-A0A093Q2E4-F1
#
_entry.id   AF-A0A093Q2E4-F1
#
_cell.length_a   1.000
_cell.length_b   1.000
_cell.length_c   1.000
_cell.angle_alpha   90.00
_cell.angle_beta   90.00
_cell.angle_gamma   90.00
#
_symmetry.space_group_name_H-M   'P 1'
#
loop_
_entity.id
_entity.type
_entity.pdbx_description
1 polymer ?
#
loop_
_entity_poly.entity_id
_entity_poly.type
_entity_poly.pdbx_seq_one_letter_code
_entity_poly.pdbx_strand_id
1 'polypeptide(L)'
;PPPFTGVWMGDSKLCAIGVHCGNHITSHGLALNCCTDLTWFDHIVPCGLEGKGVTSLSHELGRHITVDHVLEPFLDSFQEVFDCTLDFSGD
;
A
#
# COMPACT_ATOMS: atom_id res chain seq x y z
N PRO A 1 15.32 -7.43 -4.28
CA PRO A 1 13.94 -6.90 -4.47
C PRO A 1 13.30 -7.49 -5.72
N PRO A 2 12.01 -7.86 -5.70
CA PRO A 2 11.28 -8.19 -6.92
C PRO A 2 11.34 -7.00 -7.89
N PRO A 3 11.43 -7.20 -9.22
CA PRO A 3 11.66 -6.11 -10.17
C PRO A 3 10.43 -5.19 -10.39
N PHE A 4 9.41 -5.26 -9.55
CA PHE A 4 8.10 -4.63 -9.81
C PHE A 4 7.73 -3.63 -8.72
N THR A 5 7.26 -2.46 -9.15
CA THR A 5 6.79 -1.39 -8.26
C THR A 5 5.70 -1.86 -7.30
N GLY A 6 5.86 -1.50 -6.02
CA GLY A 6 4.98 -1.87 -4.93
C GLY A 6 5.69 -2.66 -3.83
N VAL A 7 4.93 -3.02 -2.80
CA VAL A 7 5.37 -3.92 -1.73
C VAL A 7 4.76 -5.30 -1.96
N TRP A 8 5.57 -6.35 -1.83
CA TRP A 8 5.23 -7.72 -2.22
C TRP A 8 5.48 -8.71 -1.09
N MET A 9 4.58 -9.68 -0.97
CA MET A 9 4.71 -10.87 -0.13
C MET A 9 4.82 -12.08 -1.06
N GLY A 10 6.05 -12.57 -1.26
CA GLY A 10 6.32 -13.56 -2.32
C GLY A 10 5.90 -13.03 -3.69
N ASP A 11 4.99 -13.75 -4.37
CA ASP A 11 4.45 -13.40 -5.68
C ASP A 11 3.15 -12.59 -5.64
N SER A 12 2.67 -12.22 -4.45
CA SER A 12 1.45 -11.45 -4.25
C SER A 12 1.73 -10.00 -3.85
N LYS A 13 1.17 -9.05 -4.59
CA LYS A 13 1.31 -7.62 -4.27
C LYS A 13 0.43 -7.22 -3.09
N LEU A 14 1.04 -6.68 -2.06
CA LEU A 14 0.36 -6.18 -0.85
C LEU A 14 0.04 -4.69 -0.95
N CYS A 15 0.93 -3.90 -1.54
CA CYS A 15 0.76 -2.46 -1.67
C CYS A 15 1.12 -2.00 -3.09
N ALA A 16 0.23 -1.27 -3.74
CA ALA A 16 0.52 -0.58 -4.99
C ALA A 16 1.15 0.79 -4.70
N ILE A 17 2.13 1.20 -5.50
CA ILE A 17 2.74 2.53 -5.41
C ILE A 17 2.66 3.15 -6.80
N GLY A 18 2.11 4.36 -6.87
CA GLY A 18 2.03 5.17 -8.07
C GLY A 18 2.08 6.62 -7.64
N VAL A 19 3.19 7.30 -7.94
CA VAL A 19 3.43 8.69 -7.55
C VAL A 19 3.67 9.51 -8.81
N HIS A 20 3.07 10.68 -8.87
CA HIS A 20 3.38 11.71 -9.86
C HIS A 20 4.09 12.87 -9.15
N CYS A 21 5.13 13.42 -9.78
CA CYS A 21 5.83 14.61 -9.29
C CYS A 21 5.77 15.70 -10.35
N GLY A 22 5.18 16.85 -10.01
CA GLY A 22 5.11 18.02 -10.86
C GLY A 22 5.38 19.28 -10.03
N ASN A 23 6.18 20.21 -10.56
CA ASN A 23 6.58 21.44 -9.85
C ASN A 23 7.14 21.17 -8.43
N HIS A 24 7.91 20.09 -8.26
CA HIS A 24 8.47 19.65 -6.97
C HIS A 24 7.43 19.22 -5.92
N ILE A 25 6.18 18.97 -6.33
CA ILE A 25 5.10 18.50 -5.46
C ILE A 25 4.68 17.11 -5.92
N THR A 26 4.60 16.16 -4.97
CA THR A 26 4.12 14.80 -5.23
C THR A 26 2.60 14.71 -5.11
N SER A 27 2.00 13.81 -5.89
CA SER A 27 0.56 13.51 -5.90
C SER A 27 0.32 12.03 -6.18
N HIS A 28 -0.90 11.55 -5.96
CA HIS A 28 -1.27 10.14 -5.83
C HIS A 28 -0.72 9.50 -4.55
N GLY A 29 0.16 8.51 -4.63
CA GLY A 29 0.77 7.91 -3.44
C GLY A 29 0.86 6.39 -3.51
N LEU A 30 0.26 5.75 -2.51
CA LEU A 30 0.25 4.29 -2.35
C LEU A 30 -1.13 3.79 -1.94
N ALA A 31 -1.39 2.51 -2.18
CA ALA A 31 -2.61 1.82 -1.79
C ALA A 31 -2.23 0.48 -1.13
N LEU A 32 -2.29 0.46 0.22
CA LEU A 32 -2.02 -0.73 1.03
C LEU A 32 -3.31 -1.53 1.23
N ASN A 33 -3.31 -2.79 0.81
CA ASN A 33 -4.45 -3.67 1.00
C ASN A 33 -4.56 -4.13 2.46
N CYS A 34 -5.47 -3.54 3.23
CA CYS A 34 -5.69 -3.92 4.63
C CYS A 34 -6.73 -5.03 4.75
N CYS A 35 -8.00 -4.70 4.51
CA CYS A 35 -9.14 -5.63 4.45
C CYS A 35 -9.83 -5.60 3.09
N THR A 36 -9.08 -5.25 2.03
CA THR A 36 -9.58 -5.14 0.67
C THR A 36 -10.21 -6.45 0.22
N ASP A 37 -11.40 -6.37 -0.37
CA ASP A 37 -11.99 -7.49 -1.11
C ASP A 37 -11.17 -7.71 -2.39
N LEU A 38 -10.39 -8.79 -2.38
CA LEU A 38 -9.45 -9.08 -3.45
C LEU A 38 -10.12 -9.59 -4.72
N THR A 39 -11.40 -10.00 -4.66
CA THR A 39 -12.14 -10.51 -5.83
C THR A 39 -12.30 -9.44 -6.92
N TRP A 40 -12.25 -8.15 -6.56
CA TRP A 40 -12.25 -7.06 -7.52
C TRP A 40 -11.03 -7.05 -8.46
N PHE A 41 -9.90 -7.62 -8.02
CA PHE A 41 -8.72 -7.74 -8.87
C PHE A 41 -8.88 -8.78 -9.98
N ASP A 42 -9.81 -9.73 -9.84
CA ASP A 42 -10.13 -10.73 -10.86
C ASP A 42 -10.84 -10.10 -12.07
N HIS A 43 -11.38 -8.88 -11.91
CA HIS A 43 -12.07 -8.13 -12.96
C HIS A 43 -11.17 -7.21 -13.76
N ILE A 44 -9.89 -7.12 -13.42
CA ILE A 44 -8.89 -6.34 -14.13
C ILE A 44 -7.69 -7.20 -14.49
N VAL A 45 -6.82 -6.74 -15.40
CA VAL A 45 -5.49 -7.33 -15.60
C VAL A 45 -4.49 -6.47 -14.83
N PRO A 46 -4.23 -6.74 -13.54
CA PRO A 46 -3.36 -5.90 -12.75
C PRO A 46 -1.91 -6.04 -13.22
N CYS A 47 -1.28 -4.90 -13.50
CA CYS A 47 0.14 -4.78 -13.81
C CYS A 47 0.65 -5.51 -15.08
N GLY A 48 -0.19 -6.24 -15.81
CA GLY A 48 0.19 -6.98 -17.03
C GLY A 48 1.19 -8.12 -16.77
N LEU A 49 1.26 -8.63 -15.54
CA LEU A 49 2.27 -9.62 -15.14
C LEU A 49 1.62 -10.99 -14.93
N GLU A 50 1.96 -11.96 -15.77
CA GLU A 50 1.51 -13.34 -15.62
C GLU A 50 2.09 -13.99 -14.35
N GLY A 51 1.28 -14.79 -13.64
CA GLY A 51 1.70 -15.54 -12.45
C GLY A 51 1.83 -14.72 -11.17
N LYS A 52 1.36 -13.47 -11.14
CA LYS A 52 1.40 -12.59 -9.96
C LYS A 52 0.02 -12.25 -9.45
N GLY A 53 -0.16 -12.45 -8.15
CA GLY A 53 -1.40 -12.17 -7.46
C GLY A 53 -1.39 -10.83 -6.73
N VAL A 54 -2.47 -10.60 -6.00
CA VAL A 54 -2.60 -9.57 -4.98
C VAL A 54 -2.91 -10.21 -3.65
N THR A 55 -2.56 -9.55 -2.56
CA THR A 55 -2.94 -9.97 -1.21
C THR A 55 -3.32 -8.77 -0.35
N SER A 56 -3.79 -9.02 0.87
CA SER A 56 -4.11 -8.03 1.90
C SER A 56 -3.55 -8.47 3.25
N LEU A 57 -3.36 -7.52 4.18
CA LEU A 57 -2.96 -7.83 5.55
C LEU A 57 -3.93 -8.79 6.22
N SER A 58 -5.23 -8.63 5.96
CA SER A 58 -6.25 -9.52 6.51
C SER A 58 -6.11 -10.95 6.02
N HIS A 59 -5.78 -11.13 4.74
CA HIS A 59 -5.54 -12.44 4.14
C HIS A 59 -4.26 -13.07 4.72
N GLU A 60 -3.15 -12.33 4.74
CA GLU A 60 -1.85 -12.86 5.20
C GLU A 60 -1.84 -13.17 6.72
N LEU A 61 -2.55 -12.41 7.54
CA LEU A 61 -2.59 -12.59 8.99
C LEU A 61 -3.75 -13.48 9.46
N GLY A 62 -4.66 -13.89 8.57
CA GLY A 62 -5.82 -14.72 8.92
C GLY A 62 -6.81 -14.05 9.89
N ARG A 63 -6.84 -12.72 9.97
CA ARG A 63 -7.75 -11.94 10.84
C ARG A 63 -8.11 -10.61 10.18
N HIS A 64 -9.24 -10.01 10.56
CA HIS A 64 -9.70 -8.76 9.95
C HIS A 64 -8.84 -7.57 10.38
N ILE A 65 -8.11 -6.97 9.44
CA ILE A 65 -7.24 -5.80 9.62
C ILE A 65 -7.74 -4.64 8.76
N THR A 66 -8.39 -3.66 9.39
CA THR A 66 -8.83 -2.41 8.75
C THR A 66 -7.70 -1.40 8.58
N VAL A 67 -7.99 -0.31 7.87
CA VAL A 67 -7.09 0.85 7.75
C VAL A 67 -6.78 1.47 9.12
N ASP A 68 -7.76 1.54 10.02
CA ASP A 68 -7.57 2.13 11.35
C ASP A 68 -6.52 1.38 12.18
N HIS A 69 -6.44 0.05 12.06
CA HIS A 69 -5.42 -0.73 12.75
C HIS A 69 -4.00 -0.47 12.26
N VAL A 70 -3.82 0.08 11.06
CA VAL A 70 -2.51 0.30 10.45
C VAL A 70 -2.11 1.77 10.41
N LEU A 71 -3.02 2.68 10.76
CA LEU A 71 -2.78 4.11 10.63
C LEU A 71 -1.59 4.55 11.49
N GLU A 72 -1.59 4.22 12.79
CA GLU A 72 -0.51 4.60 13.70
C GLU A 72 0.87 4.02 13.28
N PRO A 73 1.03 2.71 13.01
CA PRO A 73 2.30 2.17 12.50
C PRO A 73 2.75 2.79 11.17
N PHE A 74 1.80 3.15 10.30
CA PHE A 74 2.11 3.81 9.03
C PHE A 74 2.66 5.22 9.26
N LEU A 75 2.04 6.00 10.15
CA LEU A 75 2.49 7.36 10.49
C LEU A 75 3.86 7.35 11.16
N ASP A 76 4.11 6.40 12.06
CA ASP A 76 5.43 6.19 12.68
C ASP A 76 6.50 5.90 11.61
N SER A 77 6.20 4.95 10.71
CA SER A 77 7.11 4.61 9.60
C SER A 77 7.34 5.79 8.67
N PHE A 78 6.32 6.61 8.42
CA PHE A 78 6.43 7.78 7.56
C PHE A 78 7.35 8.84 8.18
N GLN A 79 7.18 9.13 9.46
CA GLN A 79 8.03 10.06 10.21
C GLN A 79 9.49 9.60 10.23
N GLU A 80 9.72 8.31 10.47
CA GLU A 80 11.06 7.73 10.49
C GLU A 80 11.74 7.81 9.11
N VAL A 81 11.04 7.39 8.05
CA VAL A 81 11.62 7.30 6.70
C VAL A 81 11.89 8.68 6.10
N PHE A 82 11.01 9.65 6.35
CA PHE A 82 11.13 11.00 5.81
C PHE A 82 11.80 12.00 6.75
N ASP A 83 12.20 11.55 7.94
CA ASP A 83 12.77 12.39 9.00
C ASP A 83 11.93 13.65 9.24
N CYS A 84 10.64 13.44 9.51
CA CYS A 84 9.66 14.51 9.66
C CYS A 84 8.78 14.31 10.88
N THR A 85 8.13 15.40 11.32
CA THR A 85 7.08 15.37 12.34
C THR A 85 5.73 15.58 11.67
N LEU A 86 4.76 14.76 12.05
CA LEU A 86 3.37 14.94 11.62
C LEU A 86 2.65 15.85 12.62
N ASP A 87 2.02 16.90 12.09
CA ASP A 87 1.21 17.83 12.87
C ASP A 87 -0.26 17.70 12.45
N PHE A 88 -1.11 17.45 13.43
CA PHE A 88 -2.56 17.29 13.26
C PHE A 88 -3.35 18.48 13.84
N SER A 89 -2.68 19.56 14.25
CA SER A 89 -3.30 20.70 14.93
C SER A 89 -4.18 21.62 14.06
N GLY A 90 -4.61 21.14 12.89
CA GLY A 90 -5.22 21.95 11.82
C GLY A 90 -6.61 21.52 11.33
N ASP A 91 -7.43 20.88 12.17
CA ASP A 91 -8.87 20.66 11.91
C ASP A 91 -9.76 21.69 12.63
#